data_AF-A0A1I1UUE9-F1
#
_entry.id   AF-A0A1I1UUE9-F1
#
_cell.length_a   1.000
_cell.length_b   1.000
_cell.length_c   1.000
_cell.angle_alpha   90.00
_cell.angle_beta   90.00
_cell.angle_gamma   90.00
#
_symmetry.space_group_name_H-M   'P 1'
#
loop_
_entity.id
_entity.type
_entity.pdbx_description
1 polymer ?
#
loop_
_entity_poly.entity_id
_entity_poly.type
_entity_poly.pdbx_seq_one_letter_code
_entity_poly.pdbx_strand_id
1 'polypeptide(L)' 'MPPLLVWRDPRHFDHRGDRPCALCGTPTPLRSHQGEPAHKVCAEAWLADHPDSTRFVSDTPTRPQRTHA' A
#
# COMPACT_ATOMS: atom_id res chain seq x y z
N MET A 1 2.04 13.80 -12.74
CA MET A 1 1.20 12.60 -12.55
C MET A 1 1.72 11.89 -11.31
N PRO A 2 0.87 11.62 -10.31
CA PRO A 2 1.31 10.89 -9.13
C PRO A 2 1.80 9.49 -9.53
N PRO A 3 2.85 8.96 -8.88
CA PRO A 3 3.30 7.60 -9.14
C PRO A 3 2.17 6.63 -8.82
N LEU A 4 1.90 5.70 -9.75
CA LEU A 4 0.86 4.70 -9.56
C LEU A 4 1.40 3.57 -8.69
N LEU A 5 0.84 3.43 -7.49
CA LEU A 5 1.15 2.33 -6.59
C LEU A 5 0.45 1.06 -7.07
N VAL A 6 1.13 -0.07 -6.99
CA VAL A 6 0.54 -1.39 -7.26
C VAL A 6 0.46 -2.13 -5.93
N TRP A 7 -0.70 -2.09 -5.29
CA TRP A 7 -1.04 -2.85 -4.08
C TRP A 7 -2.10 -3.89 -4.44
N ARG A 8 -1.68 -4.95 -5.12
CA ARG A 8 -2.51 -6.08 -5.54
C ARG A 8 -2.40 -7.26 -4.60
N ASP A 9 -1.32 -7.34 -3.82
CA ASP A 9 -1.11 -8.43 -2.87
C ASP A 9 -2.12 -8.36 -1.70
N PRO A 10 -2.74 -9.49 -1.29
CA PRO A 10 -3.67 -9.53 -0.17
C PRO A 10 -3.09 -9.01 1.15
N ARG A 11 -1.76 -9.00 1.32
CA ARG A 11 -1.07 -8.44 2.51
C ARG A 11 -1.38 -6.97 2.74
N HIS A 12 -1.80 -6.24 1.70
CA HIS A 12 -2.21 -4.85 1.82
C HIS A 12 -3.62 -4.69 2.39
N PHE A 13 -4.44 -5.75 2.44
CA PHE A 13 -5.81 -5.67 2.95
C PHE A 13 -5.90 -6.32 4.34
N ASP A 14 -6.28 -5.54 5.34
CA ASP A 14 -6.45 -6.02 6.71
C ASP A 14 -7.90 -6.37 7.00
N HIS A 15 -8.22 -7.66 7.01
CA HIS A 15 -9.55 -8.18 7.30
C HIS A 15 -9.97 -8.05 8.78
N ARG A 16 -9.05 -7.64 9.68
CA ARG A 16 -9.36 -7.51 11.11
C ARG A 16 -10.08 -6.20 11.45
N GLY A 17 -10.04 -5.22 10.54
CA GLY A 17 -10.81 -3.99 10.67
C GLY A 17 -10.10 -2.76 10.13
N ASP A 18 -10.90 -1.70 10.01
CA ASP A 18 -10.41 -0.42 9.53
C ASP A 18 -9.58 0.30 10.59
N ARG A 19 -8.51 0.96 10.15
CA ARG A 19 -7.71 1.88 10.96
C ARG A 19 -7.70 3.26 10.30
N PRO A 20 -7.57 4.35 11.06
CA PRO A 20 -7.50 5.68 10.47
C PRO A 20 -6.28 5.77 9.54
N CYS A 21 -6.49 6.26 8.33
CA CYS A 21 -5.43 6.53 7.37
C CYS A 21 -4.45 7.56 7.95
N ALA A 22 -3.16 7.27 7.92
CA ALA A 22 -2.13 8.14 8.48
C ALA A 22 -2.00 9.50 7.75
N LEU A 23 -2.60 9.64 6.57
CA LEU A 23 -2.52 10.85 5.74
C LEU A 23 -3.79 11.72 5.81
N CYS A 24 -4.98 11.12 5.85
CA CYS A 24 -6.26 11.85 5.85
C CYS A 24 -7.15 11.57 7.06
N GLY A 25 -6.78 10.62 7.92
CA GLY A 25 -7.50 10.27 9.14
C GLY A 25 -8.76 9.41 8.94
N THR A 26 -9.26 9.25 7.72
CA THR A 26 -10.48 8.46 7.48
C THR A 26 -10.21 6.95 7.58
N PRO A 27 -11.19 6.14 8.02
CA PRO A 27 -11.00 4.70 8.16
C PRO A 27 -10.60 4.03 6.84
N THR A 28 -9.66 3.08 6.92
CA THR A 28 -9.22 2.28 5.77
C THR A 28 -8.87 0.85 6.18
N PRO A 29 -9.25 -0.15 5.37
CA PRO A 29 -8.77 -1.52 5.52
C PRO A 29 -7.37 -1.70 4.92
N LEU A 30 -6.90 -0.74 4.12
CA LEU A 30 -5.63 -0.86 3.42
C LEU A 30 -4.43 -0.58 4.33
N ARG A 31 -3.32 -1.25 4.04
CA ARG A 31 -2.02 -1.15 4.72
C ARG A 31 -0.94 -0.95 3.68
N SER A 32 0.03 -0.10 3.97
CA SER A 32 1.28 -0.03 3.23
C SER A 32 2.08 -1.33 3.40
N HIS A 33 3.17 -1.46 2.65
CA HIS A 33 4.07 -2.59 2.78
C HIS A 33 4.65 -2.76 4.20
N GLN A 34 4.78 -1.66 4.95
CA GLN A 34 5.25 -1.66 6.34
C GLN A 34 4.11 -1.84 7.38
N GLY A 35 2.88 -2.09 6.92
CA GLY A 35 1.71 -2.27 7.80
C GLY A 35 1.04 -0.97 8.26
N GLU A 36 1.46 0.17 7.71
CA GLU A 36 0.90 1.48 8.05
C GLU A 36 -0.47 1.67 7.37
N PRO A 37 -1.54 2.09 8.07
CA PRO A 37 -2.84 2.30 7.45
C PRO A 37 -2.82 3.51 6.51
N ALA A 38 -3.10 3.29 5.23
CA ALA A 38 -3.19 4.36 4.25
C ALA A 38 -4.12 3.95 3.10
N HIS A 39 -4.95 4.88 2.61
CA HIS A 39 -5.59 4.68 1.30
C HIS A 39 -4.52 4.73 0.22
N LYS A 40 -4.69 3.89 -0.80
CA LYS A 40 -3.81 3.86 -1.97
C LYS A 40 -3.65 5.27 -2.59
N VAL A 41 -4.75 5.98 -2.83
CA VAL A 41 -4.73 7.31 -3.44
C VAL A 41 -4.00 8.36 -2.58
N CYS A 42 -4.12 8.26 -1.26
CA CYS A 42 -3.39 9.16 -0.35
C CYS A 42 -1.88 8.87 -0.41
N ALA A 43 -1.50 7.59 -0.43
CA ALA A 43 -0.11 7.19 -0.56
C ALA A 43 0.50 7.63 -1.91
N GLU A 44 -0.25 7.51 -3.01
CA GLU A 44 0.16 7.98 -4.34
C GLU A 44 0.35 9.50 -4.38
N ALA A 45 -0.59 10.27 -3.80
CA ALA A 45 -0.47 11.71 -3.68
C ALA A 45 0.77 12.11 -2.85
N TRP A 46 0.99 11.44 -1.73
CA TRP A 46 2.14 11.72 -0.87
C TRP A 46 3.48 11.44 -1.57
N LEU A 47 3.58 10.35 -2.33
CA LEU A 47 4.78 10.05 -3.12
C LEU A 47 4.98 11.03 -4.29
N ALA A 48 3.91 11.63 -4.81
CA ALA A 48 4.04 12.69 -5.80
C ALA A 48 4.77 13.92 -5.22
N ASP A 49 4.55 14.20 -3.94
CA ASP A 49 5.21 15.28 -3.20
C ASP A 49 6.58 14.86 -2.62
N HIS A 50 6.82 13.55 -2.45
CA HIS A 50 8.03 12.98 -1.84
C HIS A 50 8.62 11.84 -2.70
N PRO A 51 9.17 12.15 -3.90
CA PRO A 51 9.59 11.15 -4.87
C PRO A 51 10.69 10.20 -4.38
N ASP A 52 11.54 10.65 -3.45
CA ASP A 52 12.66 9.86 -2.92
C ASP A 52 12.29 9.00 -1.71
N SER A 53 11.03 8.99 -1.31
CA SER A 53 10.62 8.27 -0.11
C SER A 53 10.33 6.79 -0.36
N THR A 54 10.69 5.98 0.64
CA THR A 54 10.41 4.54 0.73
C THR A 54 9.25 4.20 1.67
N ARG A 55 8.51 5.20 2.18
CA ARG A 55 7.39 4.98 3.12
C ARG A 55 6.26 4.16 2.49
N PHE A 56 5.94 4.43 1.23
CA PHE A 56 4.96 3.70 0.45
C PHE A 56 5.65 3.12 -0.78
N VAL A 57 5.61 1.79 -0.91
CA VAL A 57 6.21 1.08 -2.05
C VAL A 57 5.15 0.21 -2.71
N SER A 58 5.31 0.01 -4.01
CA SER A 58 4.51 -0.96 -4.76
C SER A 58 4.92 -2.38 -4.39
N ASP A 59 4.03 -3.34 -4.66
CA ASP A 59 4.37 -4.75 -4.67
C ASP A 59 5.58 -4.99 -5.59
N THR A 60 6.61 -5.62 -5.04
CA THR A 60 7.60 -6.26 -5.90
C THR A 60 6.88 -7.35 -6.69
N PRO A 61 7.09 -7.49 -8.01
CA PRO A 61 6.54 -8.61 -8.75
C PRO A 61 7.09 -9.90 -8.16
N THR A 62 6.30 -10.57 -7.33
CA THR A 62 6.64 -11.89 -6.81
C THR A 62 6.76 -12.82 -8.01
N ARG A 63 7.97 -13.30 -8.29
CA ARG A 63 8.19 -14.40 -9.24
C ARG A 63 7.20 -15.52 -8.87
N PRO A 64 6.43 -16.08 -9.82
CA PRO A 64 5.43 -17.09 -9.49
C PRO A 64 6.13 -18.24 -8.79
N GLN A 65 5.76 -18.48 -7.53
CA GLN A 65 6.17 -19.67 -6.80
C GLN A 65 5.46 -20.83 -7.50
N ARG A 66 6.26 -21.62 -8.24
CA ARG A 66 5.84 -22.87 -8.87
C ARG A 66 5.18 -23.75 -7.80
N THR A 67 3.91 -24.08 -8.02
CA THR A 67 3.25 -25.23 -7.41
C THR A 67 3.97 -26.51 -7.80
N HIS A 68 4.48 -27.24 -6.82
CA HIS A 68 4.76 -28.68 -6.84
C HIS A 68 4.70 -29.13 -5.37
N ALA A 69 4.02 -30.19 -4.94
CA ALA A 69 3.24 -31.24 -5.58
C ALA A 69 2.20 -31.75 -4.55
#